data_AF-B4HPZ2-F1
#
_entry.id   AF-B4HPZ2-F1
#
_cell.length_a   1.000
_cell.length_b   1.000
_cell.length_c   1.000
_cell.angle_alpha   90.00
_cell.angle_beta   90.00
_cell.angle_gamma   90.00
#
_symmetry.space_group_name_H-M   'P 1'
#
loop_
_entity.id
_entity.type
_entity.pdbx_description
1 polymer ?
#
loop_
_entity_poly.entity_id
_entity_poly.type
_entity_poly.pdbx_seq_one_letter_code
_entity_poly.pdbx_strand_id
1 'polypeptide(L)'
;MGDYTWISTNVYGSLPPGAILAGHDSDQDPIFVGRAYHNGEMLPAKVVPGKQQAYVPWGGQEISKHDFEVLVGDHFSWIPSSGGSVPPHAIQVGQTGEGEPLYVGRGYFQGSLTPGKIHPSHQCLYIPYGGQEHRLEAYEVLVQPETWVASSGRGIVPGTVVGGHDCDGDQIYVGRAYHEGDLLPAKVIPNKGCAYVPYGGGEVVKHDYELLAGYGYGWVHDSHGNVPSNAVLCGRTSDGEPLFIGRAHHHGSLTPGKIHQSHHCLYIPFGGEEVRIDHYEVLVKG
;
A
#
# COMPACT_ATOMS: atom_id res chain seq x y z
N MET A 1 -4.43 0.71 9.01
CA MET A 1 -3.37 1.69 8.75
C MET A 1 -2.19 0.89 8.26
N GLY A 2 -1.50 1.32 7.20
CA GLY A 2 -0.20 0.72 6.91
C GLY A 2 0.68 0.82 8.16
N ASP A 3 1.49 -0.19 8.42
CA ASP A 3 2.37 -0.25 9.60
C ASP A 3 3.56 0.72 9.48
N TYR A 4 3.26 1.98 9.12
CA TYR A 4 4.19 3.07 9.21
C TYR A 4 3.76 4.09 10.23
N THR A 5 4.75 4.69 10.85
CA THR A 5 4.56 5.73 11.85
C THR A 5 5.51 6.88 11.57
N TRP A 6 5.10 8.06 12.02
CA TRP A 6 5.93 9.26 12.02
C TRP A 6 6.46 9.45 13.42
N ILE A 7 7.78 9.29 13.58
CA ILE A 7 8.43 9.41 14.88
C ILE A 7 9.04 10.80 15.00
N SER A 8 8.51 11.59 15.94
CA SER A 8 9.05 12.91 16.26
C SER A 8 10.47 12.81 16.80
N THR A 9 11.37 13.63 16.26
CA THR A 9 12.77 13.72 16.64
C THR A 9 13.32 15.10 16.26
N ASN A 10 14.62 15.28 16.42
CA ASN A 10 15.33 16.47 15.99
C ASN A 10 16.71 16.12 15.43
N VAL A 11 17.43 17.13 14.98
CA VAL A 11 18.77 17.00 14.37
C VAL A 11 19.84 16.36 15.27
N TYR A 12 19.65 16.35 16.59
CA TYR A 12 20.55 15.72 17.55
C TYR A 12 20.06 14.33 18.00
N GLY A 13 18.83 13.97 17.65
CA GLY A 13 18.24 12.67 17.97
C GLY A 13 18.86 11.56 17.13
N SER A 14 18.91 10.35 17.67
CA SER A 14 19.27 9.18 16.88
C SER A 14 18.17 8.89 15.87
N LEU A 15 18.57 8.47 14.67
CA LEU A 15 17.64 7.99 13.67
C LEU A 15 16.90 6.74 14.20
N PRO A 16 15.56 6.71 14.20
CA PRO A 16 14.83 5.54 14.66
C PRO A 16 15.09 4.32 13.78
N PRO A 17 15.12 3.09 14.34
CA PRO A 17 15.18 1.87 13.56
C PRO A 17 14.02 1.79 12.56
N GLY A 18 14.29 1.33 11.34
CA GLY A 18 13.28 1.24 10.27
C GLY A 18 12.97 2.56 9.56
N ALA A 19 13.79 3.59 9.75
CA ALA A 19 13.68 4.84 8.98
C ALA A 19 13.84 4.61 7.48
N ILE A 20 12.97 5.23 6.69
CA ILE A 20 12.94 5.02 5.23
C ILE A 20 14.04 5.81 4.54
N LEU A 21 15.00 5.09 3.94
CA LEU A 21 16.04 5.68 3.10
C LEU A 21 15.41 6.26 1.83
N ALA A 22 15.55 7.57 1.65
CA ALA A 22 15.07 8.29 0.47
C ALA A 22 16.10 8.27 -0.66
N GLY A 23 17.38 8.37 -0.32
CA GLY A 23 18.47 8.46 -1.29
C GLY A 23 19.78 8.85 -0.62
N HIS A 24 20.60 9.62 -1.32
CA HIS A 24 21.90 10.09 -0.87
C HIS A 24 22.12 11.53 -1.33
N ASP A 25 22.88 12.29 -0.55
CA ASP A 25 23.30 13.62 -0.93
C ASP A 25 24.53 13.59 -1.85
N SER A 26 24.94 14.73 -2.40
CA SER A 26 26.05 14.79 -3.36
C SER A 26 27.40 14.31 -2.81
N ASP A 27 27.59 14.35 -1.49
CA ASP A 27 28.73 13.80 -0.75
C ASP A 27 28.50 12.35 -0.25
N GLN A 28 27.46 11.68 -0.75
CA GLN A 28 27.06 10.30 -0.40
C GLN A 28 26.47 10.12 1.00
N ASP A 29 26.24 11.20 1.75
CA ASP A 29 25.52 11.11 3.02
C ASP A 29 24.10 10.57 2.80
N PRO A 30 23.64 9.59 3.60
CA PRO A 30 22.32 9.02 3.43
C PRO A 30 21.24 10.04 3.78
N ILE A 31 20.21 10.10 2.94
CA ILE A 31 19.04 10.96 3.13
C ILE A 31 17.84 10.07 3.48
N PHE A 32 17.09 10.46 4.52
CA PHE A 32 15.89 9.77 4.96
C PHE A 32 14.62 10.60 4.72
N VAL A 33 13.50 9.90 4.59
CA VAL A 33 12.17 10.51 4.43
C VAL A 33 11.73 11.07 5.79
N GLY A 34 11.58 12.38 5.86
CA GLY A 34 10.94 13.05 6.99
C GLY A 34 9.73 13.87 6.57
N ARG A 35 9.11 14.51 7.56
CA ARG A 35 8.20 15.63 7.36
C ARG A 35 8.43 16.67 8.44
N ALA A 36 8.17 17.93 8.11
CA ALA A 36 8.27 19.02 9.08
C ALA A 36 7.26 20.12 8.78
N TYR A 37 6.80 20.77 9.85
CA TYR A 37 5.86 21.89 9.75
C TYR A 37 6.58 23.18 9.36
N HIS A 38 6.04 23.91 8.39
CA HIS A 38 6.53 25.22 7.99
C HIS A 38 5.38 26.08 7.46
N ASN A 39 5.22 27.30 7.98
CA ASN A 39 4.24 28.30 7.52
C ASN A 39 2.80 27.79 7.32
N GLY A 40 2.30 26.95 8.22
CA GLY A 40 0.91 26.44 8.11
C GLY A 40 0.80 25.04 7.51
N GLU A 41 1.87 24.55 6.89
CA GLU A 41 1.84 23.33 6.08
C GLU A 41 2.77 22.26 6.65
N MET A 42 2.35 21.00 6.57
CA MET A 42 3.21 19.85 6.81
C MET A 42 3.84 19.44 5.48
N LEU A 43 5.17 19.50 5.40
CA LEU A 43 5.91 19.29 4.15
C LEU A 43 6.85 18.08 4.24
N PRO A 44 7.02 17.30 3.17
CA PRO A 44 8.09 16.31 3.08
C PRO A 44 9.46 16.95 3.32
N ALA A 45 10.30 16.25 4.07
CA ALA A 45 11.61 16.72 4.49
C ALA A 45 12.74 15.80 4.02
N LYS A 46 13.83 16.41 3.58
CA LYS A 46 15.16 15.82 3.39
C LYS A 46 15.84 15.76 4.76
N VAL A 47 15.97 14.58 5.37
CA VAL A 47 16.66 14.40 6.65
C VAL A 47 18.05 13.84 6.42
N VAL A 48 19.10 14.52 6.87
CA VAL A 48 20.50 14.13 6.68
C VAL A 48 21.21 14.01 8.03
N PRO A 49 21.21 12.82 8.66
CA PRO A 49 21.78 12.64 10.00
C PRO A 49 23.27 12.98 10.10
N GLY A 50 24.06 12.66 9.06
CA GLY A 50 25.50 12.98 9.02
C GLY A 50 25.80 14.48 9.12
N LYS A 51 24.86 15.31 8.66
CA LYS A 51 24.95 16.78 8.71
C LYS A 51 24.19 17.39 9.88
N GLN A 52 23.53 16.57 10.70
CA GLN A 52 22.63 17.03 11.77
C GLN A 52 21.66 18.11 11.26
N GLN A 53 21.01 17.84 10.13
CA GLN A 53 20.13 18.81 9.50
C GLN A 53 18.99 18.13 8.76
N ALA A 54 17.80 18.74 8.84
CA ALA A 54 16.69 18.46 7.94
C ALA A 54 16.31 19.71 7.15
N TYR A 55 15.69 19.51 5.98
CA TYR A 55 15.27 20.59 5.11
C TYR A 55 13.90 20.34 4.50
N VAL A 56 13.12 21.40 4.30
CA VAL A 56 11.88 21.36 3.51
C VAL A 56 11.92 22.36 2.35
N PRO A 57 11.33 22.04 1.19
CA PRO A 57 11.21 22.96 0.07
C PRO A 57 10.00 23.91 0.27
N TRP A 58 10.23 25.22 0.34
CA TRP A 58 9.15 26.20 0.44
C TRP A 58 9.51 27.57 -0.14
N GLY A 59 8.62 28.13 -0.95
CA GLY A 59 8.72 29.51 -1.43
C GLY A 59 9.98 29.82 -2.25
N GLY A 60 10.47 28.86 -3.04
CA GLY A 60 11.73 29.01 -3.79
C GLY A 60 12.99 28.73 -2.98
N GLN A 61 12.88 28.36 -1.70
CA GLN A 61 14.01 28.19 -0.79
C GLN A 61 14.09 26.78 -0.19
N GLU A 62 15.31 26.36 0.13
CA GLU A 62 15.59 25.24 1.03
C GLU A 62 15.56 25.76 2.48
N ILE A 63 14.58 25.32 3.26
CA ILE A 63 14.38 25.80 4.63
C ILE A 63 14.93 24.78 5.62
N SER A 64 15.90 25.19 6.44
CA SER A 64 16.44 24.38 7.53
C SER A 64 15.41 24.13 8.63
N LYS A 65 15.35 22.87 9.09
CA LYS A 65 14.48 22.39 10.18
C LYS A 65 15.31 21.67 11.23
N HIS A 66 15.10 22.04 12.50
CA HIS A 66 15.71 21.35 13.64
C HIS A 66 14.82 20.25 14.20
N ASP A 67 13.51 20.49 14.29
CA ASP A 67 12.51 19.50 14.70
C ASP A 67 11.72 18.99 13.49
N PHE A 68 11.54 17.68 13.42
CA PHE A 68 10.88 16.99 12.32
C PHE A 68 10.40 15.60 12.77
N GLU A 69 9.60 14.96 11.94
CA GLU A 69 9.25 13.55 12.12
C GLU A 69 9.93 12.72 11.04
N VAL A 70 10.40 11.53 11.40
CA VAL A 70 10.97 10.55 10.46
C VAL A 70 9.92 9.49 10.14
N LEU A 71 9.78 9.16 8.86
CA LEU A 71 8.95 8.04 8.43
C LEU A 71 9.64 6.74 8.78
N VAL A 72 8.96 5.88 9.54
CA VAL A 72 9.42 4.56 9.93
C VAL A 72 8.38 3.54 9.54
N GLY A 73 8.82 2.41 8.98
CA GLY A 73 7.95 1.30 8.62
C GLY A 73 8.64 0.38 7.62
N ASP A 74 7.86 -0.44 6.95
CA ASP A 74 8.32 -1.39 5.95
C ASP A 74 7.50 -1.31 4.66
N HIS A 75 7.86 -2.16 3.69
CA HIS A 75 7.10 -2.33 2.45
C HIS A 75 6.85 -1.04 1.67
N PHE A 76 7.81 -0.13 1.64
CA PHE A 76 7.74 1.04 0.75
C PHE A 76 8.36 0.73 -0.62
N SER A 77 7.88 1.42 -1.65
CA SER A 77 8.42 1.36 -3.01
C SER A 77 8.42 2.73 -3.63
N TRP A 78 9.35 2.95 -4.56
CA TRP A 78 9.44 4.19 -5.32
C TRP A 78 8.95 3.91 -6.74
N ILE A 79 7.89 4.60 -7.17
CA ILE A 79 7.25 4.38 -8.46
C ILE A 79 7.55 5.57 -9.39
N PRO A 80 8.20 5.35 -10.55
CA PRO A 80 8.44 6.41 -11.53
C PRO A 80 7.14 7.11 -11.93
N SER A 81 7.17 8.43 -11.95
CA SER A 81 6.03 9.26 -12.37
C SER A 81 6.49 10.62 -12.87
N SER A 82 5.55 11.43 -13.34
CA SER A 82 5.85 12.75 -13.89
C SER A 82 4.61 13.62 -13.97
N GLY A 83 4.81 14.93 -14.13
CA GLY A 83 3.74 15.85 -14.55
C GLY A 83 2.58 15.97 -13.55
N GLY A 84 2.85 15.80 -12.26
CA GLY A 84 1.84 15.84 -11.19
C GLY A 84 1.08 14.53 -10.99
N SER A 85 1.35 13.50 -11.80
CA SER A 85 0.79 12.17 -11.59
C SER A 85 1.25 11.62 -10.25
N VAL A 86 0.28 11.08 -9.51
CA VAL A 86 0.47 10.44 -8.21
C VAL A 86 -0.21 9.07 -8.30
N PRO A 87 0.54 7.96 -8.26
CA PRO A 87 -0.07 6.64 -8.26
C PRO A 87 -0.86 6.45 -6.96
N PRO A 88 -1.82 5.51 -6.96
CA PRO A 88 -2.40 5.06 -5.71
C PRO A 88 -1.29 4.70 -4.69
N HIS A 89 -1.54 4.98 -3.40
CA HIS A 89 -0.74 4.61 -2.19
C HIS A 89 0.44 5.51 -1.97
N ALA A 90 0.51 6.58 -2.74
CA ALA A 90 1.39 7.66 -2.45
C ALA A 90 1.24 8.11 -1.00
N ILE A 91 2.37 8.24 -0.32
CA ILE A 91 2.42 8.71 1.06
C ILE A 91 2.12 10.20 1.07
N GLN A 92 0.89 10.55 1.45
CA GLN A 92 0.49 11.93 1.70
C GLN A 92 1.10 12.41 3.02
N VAL A 93 1.74 13.58 2.99
CA VAL A 93 2.39 14.18 4.17
C VAL A 93 1.60 15.34 4.75
N GLY A 94 0.96 16.12 3.89
CA GLY A 94 0.20 17.29 4.29
C GLY A 94 -0.69 17.79 3.17
N GLN A 95 -1.05 19.06 3.26
CA GLN A 95 -1.85 19.76 2.27
C GLN A 95 -1.46 21.24 2.24
N THR A 96 -1.71 21.90 1.11
CA THR A 96 -1.55 23.35 0.97
C THR A 96 -2.60 24.11 1.80
N GLY A 97 -2.43 25.42 1.91
CA GLY A 97 -3.46 26.29 2.50
C GLY A 97 -4.85 26.20 1.85
N GLU A 98 -4.94 25.77 0.59
CA GLU A 98 -6.19 25.54 -0.15
C GLU A 98 -6.73 24.10 0.00
N GLY A 99 -6.02 23.23 0.74
CA GLY A 99 -6.40 21.85 0.97
C GLY A 99 -5.94 20.87 -0.11
N GLU A 100 -5.07 21.27 -1.04
CA GLU A 100 -4.50 20.35 -2.03
C GLU A 100 -3.50 19.40 -1.36
N PRO A 101 -3.63 18.07 -1.52
CA PRO A 101 -2.73 17.11 -0.87
C PRO A 101 -1.31 17.18 -1.44
N LEU A 102 -0.33 17.07 -0.55
CA LEU A 102 1.10 16.99 -0.89
C LEU A 102 1.64 15.61 -0.55
N TYR A 103 2.44 15.05 -1.46
CA TYR A 103 2.95 13.67 -1.37
C TYR A 103 4.48 13.64 -1.31
N VAL A 104 5.03 12.55 -0.76
CA VAL A 104 6.47 12.29 -0.81
C VAL A 104 6.85 11.83 -2.22
N GLY A 105 7.71 12.60 -2.87
CA GLY A 105 8.45 12.15 -4.04
C GLY A 105 9.94 12.28 -3.83
N ARG A 106 10.74 11.72 -4.74
CA ARG A 106 12.17 11.97 -4.82
C ARG A 106 12.61 12.16 -6.26
N GLY A 107 13.71 12.86 -6.46
CA GLY A 107 14.28 13.09 -7.78
C GLY A 107 15.79 13.26 -7.73
N TYR A 108 16.43 12.95 -8.85
CA TYR A 108 17.86 13.16 -9.03
C TYR A 108 18.14 14.61 -9.42
N PHE A 109 19.08 15.25 -8.71
CA PHE A 109 19.55 16.59 -9.01
C PHE A 109 21.01 16.76 -8.58
N GLN A 110 21.88 17.14 -9.51
CA GLN A 110 23.30 17.44 -9.26
C GLN A 110 24.05 16.40 -8.41
N GLY A 111 23.85 15.11 -8.71
CA GLY A 111 24.51 14.00 -8.00
C GLY A 111 23.87 13.62 -6.66
N SER A 112 22.73 14.23 -6.31
CA SER A 112 21.93 13.91 -5.14
C SER A 112 20.60 13.27 -5.54
N LEU A 113 20.15 12.25 -4.82
CA LEU A 113 18.80 11.69 -4.91
C LEU A 113 18.01 12.16 -3.69
N THR A 114 17.19 13.19 -3.87
CA THR A 114 16.62 13.97 -2.77
C THR A 114 15.09 13.83 -2.72
N PRO A 115 14.48 13.60 -1.54
CA PRO A 115 13.04 13.64 -1.36
C PRO A 115 12.52 15.08 -1.29
N GLY A 116 11.25 15.27 -1.64
CA GLY A 116 10.58 16.55 -1.64
C GLY A 116 9.07 16.45 -1.77
N LYS A 117 8.41 17.58 -2.00
CA LYS A 117 6.96 17.67 -2.13
C LYS A 117 6.53 17.50 -3.58
N ILE A 118 5.74 16.46 -3.87
CA ILE A 118 4.96 16.42 -5.10
C ILE A 118 3.76 17.33 -4.91
N HIS A 119 3.59 18.25 -5.85
CA HIS A 119 2.48 19.19 -5.89
C HIS A 119 1.69 18.94 -7.18
N PRO A 120 0.58 18.17 -7.11
CA PRO A 120 -0.15 17.70 -8.27
C PRO A 120 -0.55 18.81 -9.26
N SER A 121 -1.13 19.91 -8.77
CA SER A 121 -1.59 21.04 -9.59
C SER A 121 -0.45 21.83 -10.23
N HIS A 122 0.73 21.89 -9.59
CA HIS A 122 1.95 22.47 -10.16
C HIS A 122 2.68 21.50 -11.10
N GLN A 123 2.17 20.27 -11.21
CA GLN A 123 2.64 19.21 -12.10
C GLN A 123 4.12 18.86 -11.90
N CYS A 124 4.61 18.88 -10.65
CA CYS A 124 6.03 18.68 -10.38
C CYS A 124 6.33 18.16 -8.97
N LEU A 125 7.57 17.72 -8.80
CA LEU A 125 8.23 17.54 -7.52
C LEU A 125 9.09 18.79 -7.23
N TYR A 126 8.97 19.35 -6.03
CA TYR A 126 9.90 20.34 -5.50
C TYR A 126 10.84 19.69 -4.49
N ILE A 127 12.15 19.84 -4.68
CA ILE A 127 13.18 19.35 -3.75
C ILE A 127 13.98 20.50 -3.12
N PRO A 128 14.38 20.40 -1.85
CA PRO A 128 15.34 21.31 -1.23
C PRO A 128 16.77 20.89 -1.59
N TYR A 129 17.55 21.80 -2.20
CA TYR A 129 18.96 21.56 -2.46
C TYR A 129 19.75 22.87 -2.58
N GLY A 130 20.91 22.96 -1.92
CA GLY A 130 21.87 24.06 -2.12
C GLY A 130 21.33 25.45 -1.78
N GLY A 131 20.43 25.55 -0.80
CA GLY A 131 19.76 26.79 -0.39
C GLY A 131 18.51 27.15 -1.21
N GLN A 132 18.15 26.36 -2.23
CA GLN A 132 17.02 26.65 -3.12
C GLN A 132 16.01 25.51 -3.17
N GLU A 133 14.78 25.86 -3.56
CA GLU A 133 13.75 24.90 -3.96
C GLU A 133 13.83 24.68 -5.47
N HIS A 134 14.07 23.43 -5.89
CA HIS A 134 14.18 23.07 -7.31
C HIS A 134 12.96 22.30 -7.78
N ARG A 135 12.43 22.68 -8.94
CA ARG A 135 11.32 22.02 -9.64
C ARG A 135 11.82 20.91 -10.55
N LEU A 136 11.28 19.70 -10.42
CA LEU A 136 11.55 18.54 -11.25
C LEU A 136 10.25 17.99 -11.87
N GLU A 137 10.29 17.67 -13.16
CA GLU A 137 9.12 17.17 -13.90
C GLU A 137 9.00 15.64 -13.87
N ALA A 138 10.14 14.94 -13.86
CA ALA A 138 10.22 13.50 -13.67
C ALA A 138 10.73 13.20 -12.26
N TYR A 139 10.07 12.26 -11.59
CA TYR A 139 10.33 11.92 -10.21
C TYR A 139 9.88 10.49 -9.92
N GLU A 140 10.16 9.99 -8.72
CA GLU A 140 9.53 8.79 -8.19
C GLU A 140 8.63 9.17 -7.03
N VAL A 141 7.49 8.49 -6.90
CA VAL A 141 6.54 8.68 -5.79
C VAL A 141 6.75 7.58 -4.78
N LEU A 142 6.86 7.94 -3.49
CA LEU A 142 6.90 6.95 -2.42
C LEU A 142 5.50 6.37 -2.24
N VAL A 143 5.37 5.07 -2.43
CA VAL A 143 4.16 4.31 -2.17
C VAL A 143 4.45 3.22 -1.14
N GLN A 144 3.42 2.68 -0.51
CA GLN A 144 3.52 1.45 0.28
C GLN A 144 2.62 0.38 -0.36
N PRO A 145 3.17 -0.66 -1.04
CA PRO A 145 2.39 -1.72 -1.65
C PRO A 145 1.90 -2.78 -0.64
N GLU A 146 1.25 -3.80 -1.20
CA GLU A 146 0.72 -5.02 -0.56
C GLU A 146 1.21 -5.34 0.86
N THR A 147 0.33 -5.21 1.84
CA THR A 147 0.54 -5.71 3.20
C THR A 147 -0.67 -6.53 3.62
N TRP A 148 -0.42 -7.73 4.13
CA TRP A 148 -1.42 -8.52 4.82
C TRP A 148 -1.48 -8.04 6.27
N VAL A 149 -2.55 -7.34 6.63
CA VAL A 149 -2.69 -6.68 7.93
C VAL A 149 -3.67 -7.45 8.79
N ALA A 150 -3.23 -7.91 9.96
CA ALA A 150 -4.09 -8.60 10.92
C ALA A 150 -5.31 -7.76 11.30
N SER A 151 -6.49 -8.38 11.31
CA SER A 151 -7.75 -7.72 11.63
C SER A 151 -8.76 -8.71 12.22
N SER A 152 -9.80 -8.16 12.86
CA SER A 152 -10.89 -8.93 13.44
C SER A 152 -12.15 -8.07 13.59
N GLY A 153 -13.29 -8.75 13.76
CA GLY A 153 -14.58 -8.09 13.97
C GLY A 153 -14.94 -7.15 12.81
N ARG A 154 -15.17 -5.87 13.11
CA ARG A 154 -15.54 -4.85 12.11
C ARG A 154 -14.35 -4.02 11.61
N GLY A 155 -13.13 -4.39 11.99
CA GLY A 155 -11.93 -3.64 11.60
C GLY A 155 -11.74 -3.66 10.10
N ILE A 156 -11.56 -2.47 9.51
CA ILE A 156 -11.10 -2.32 8.13
C ILE A 156 -9.82 -1.48 8.12
N VAL A 157 -8.85 -1.91 7.34
CA VAL A 157 -7.58 -1.19 7.15
C VAL A 157 -7.78 -0.26 5.94
N PRO A 158 -7.53 1.06 6.05
CA PRO A 158 -7.57 1.94 4.89
C PRO A 158 -6.70 1.42 3.76
N GLY A 159 -7.22 1.41 2.53
CA GLY A 159 -6.52 0.83 1.38
C GLY A 159 -6.67 -0.69 1.22
N THR A 160 -7.57 -1.34 1.96
CA THR A 160 -7.91 -2.76 1.74
C THR A 160 -8.54 -2.96 0.36
N VAL A 161 -8.08 -4.00 -0.34
CA VAL A 161 -8.56 -4.36 -1.68
C VAL A 161 -10.01 -4.82 -1.60
N VAL A 162 -10.88 -4.18 -2.39
CA VAL A 162 -12.28 -4.58 -2.53
C VAL A 162 -12.35 -5.84 -3.38
N GLY A 163 -12.93 -6.90 -2.82
CA GLY A 163 -13.17 -8.18 -3.48
C GLY A 163 -14.48 -8.21 -4.27
N GLY A 164 -15.48 -7.43 -3.85
CA GLY A 164 -16.76 -7.32 -4.52
C GLY A 164 -17.88 -6.85 -3.58
N HIS A 165 -19.07 -7.42 -3.71
CA HIS A 165 -20.25 -7.10 -2.90
C HIS A 165 -21.08 -8.36 -2.65
N ASP A 166 -21.72 -8.45 -1.50
CA ASP A 166 -22.61 -9.54 -1.15
C ASP A 166 -24.04 -9.32 -1.66
N CYS A 167 -24.90 -10.33 -1.57
CA CYS A 167 -26.25 -10.29 -2.13
C CYS A 167 -27.18 -9.24 -1.46
N ASP A 168 -26.87 -8.83 -0.23
CA ASP A 168 -27.54 -7.77 0.52
C ASP A 168 -26.94 -6.36 0.26
N GLY A 169 -25.91 -6.28 -0.58
CA GLY A 169 -25.20 -5.05 -0.91
C GLY A 169 -24.02 -4.74 0.01
N ASP A 170 -23.73 -5.56 1.02
CA ASP A 170 -22.55 -5.36 1.86
C ASP A 170 -21.27 -5.44 1.05
N GLN A 171 -20.31 -4.55 1.31
CA GLN A 171 -19.03 -4.57 0.62
C GLN A 171 -18.16 -5.73 1.11
N ILE A 172 -17.58 -6.45 0.16
CA ILE A 172 -16.65 -7.55 0.42
C ILE A 172 -15.22 -7.09 0.18
N TYR A 173 -14.33 -7.43 1.10
CA TYR A 173 -12.89 -7.19 1.00
C TYR A 173 -12.11 -8.49 0.83
N VAL A 174 -10.96 -8.39 0.17
CA VAL A 174 -10.01 -9.49 0.03
C VAL A 174 -9.26 -9.65 1.34
N GLY A 175 -9.35 -10.84 1.91
CA GLY A 175 -8.55 -11.24 3.06
C GLY A 175 -7.96 -12.63 2.88
N ARG A 176 -7.33 -13.11 3.95
CA ARG A 176 -6.91 -14.50 4.10
C ARG A 176 -7.04 -14.95 5.54
N ALA A 177 -7.21 -16.25 5.75
CA ALA A 177 -7.28 -16.81 7.09
C ALA A 177 -6.77 -18.26 7.12
N TYR A 178 -6.22 -18.66 8.26
CA TYR A 178 -5.80 -20.04 8.51
C TYR A 178 -7.00 -20.94 8.83
N HIS A 179 -7.04 -22.14 8.25
CA HIS A 179 -7.99 -23.18 8.61
C HIS A 179 -7.39 -24.57 8.31
N GLU A 180 -7.38 -25.47 9.29
CA GLU A 180 -6.93 -26.87 9.13
C GLU A 180 -5.53 -27.03 8.48
N GLY A 181 -4.60 -26.10 8.78
CA GLY A 181 -3.24 -26.12 8.24
C GLY A 181 -3.05 -25.37 6.91
N ASP A 182 -4.14 -24.97 6.26
CA ASP A 182 -4.13 -24.18 5.03
C ASP A 182 -4.22 -22.69 5.35
N LEU A 183 -3.57 -21.86 4.53
CA LEU A 183 -3.77 -20.41 4.49
C LEU A 183 -4.59 -20.06 3.25
N LEU A 184 -5.85 -19.66 3.46
CA LEU A 184 -6.87 -19.59 2.42
C LEU A 184 -7.27 -18.13 2.11
N PRO A 185 -7.50 -17.77 0.84
CA PRO A 185 -8.25 -16.58 0.46
C PRO A 185 -9.60 -16.51 1.16
N ALA A 186 -9.97 -15.31 1.62
CA ALA A 186 -11.17 -15.08 2.40
C ALA A 186 -12.04 -13.94 1.83
N LYS A 187 -13.36 -14.16 1.88
CA LYS A 187 -14.41 -13.13 1.76
C LYS A 187 -14.56 -12.43 3.11
N VAL A 188 -14.13 -11.18 3.23
CA VAL A 188 -14.26 -10.42 4.50
C VAL A 188 -15.42 -9.43 4.41
N ILE A 189 -16.35 -9.48 5.36
CA ILE A 189 -17.53 -8.61 5.40
C ILE A 189 -17.59 -7.88 6.75
N PRO A 190 -17.06 -6.64 6.84
CA PRO A 190 -16.98 -5.89 8.09
C PRO A 190 -18.33 -5.69 8.79
N ASN A 191 -19.42 -5.48 8.03
CA ASN A 191 -20.76 -5.31 8.59
C ASN A 191 -21.27 -6.58 9.31
N LYS A 192 -20.84 -7.76 8.85
CA LYS A 192 -21.11 -9.07 9.48
C LYS A 192 -20.06 -9.43 10.54
N GLY A 193 -18.99 -8.66 10.66
CA GLY A 193 -17.98 -8.80 11.71
C GLY A 193 -17.08 -10.03 11.56
N CYS A 194 -16.96 -10.60 10.36
CA CYS A 194 -16.23 -11.84 10.13
C CYS A 194 -15.73 -11.97 8.69
N ALA A 195 -14.89 -12.99 8.49
CA ALA A 195 -14.46 -13.48 7.20
C ALA A 195 -14.98 -14.90 6.95
N TYR A 196 -15.01 -15.30 5.70
CA TYR A 196 -15.45 -16.61 5.26
C TYR A 196 -14.40 -17.21 4.33
N VAL A 197 -14.03 -18.46 4.56
CA VAL A 197 -13.12 -19.21 3.68
C VAL A 197 -13.84 -20.44 3.11
N PRO A 198 -13.63 -20.78 1.84
CA PRO A 198 -14.13 -22.02 1.26
C PRO A 198 -13.21 -23.18 1.67
N TYR A 199 -13.75 -24.22 2.30
CA TYR A 199 -12.97 -25.41 2.66
C TYR A 199 -13.82 -26.67 2.80
N GLY A 200 -13.36 -27.77 2.20
CA GLY A 200 -13.91 -29.11 2.42
C GLY A 200 -15.40 -29.26 2.07
N GLY A 201 -15.89 -28.51 1.07
CA GLY A 201 -17.31 -28.47 0.71
C GLY A 201 -18.14 -27.40 1.44
N GLY A 202 -17.59 -26.71 2.46
CA GLY A 202 -18.33 -25.74 3.26
C GLY A 202 -17.81 -24.29 3.19
N GLU A 203 -18.67 -23.37 3.60
CA GLU A 203 -18.31 -21.99 3.96
C GLU A 203 -17.96 -21.94 5.45
N VAL A 204 -16.70 -21.65 5.77
CA VAL A 204 -16.19 -21.63 7.15
C VAL A 204 -16.02 -20.20 7.65
N VAL A 205 -16.65 -19.87 8.78
CA VAL A 205 -16.55 -18.55 9.42
C VAL A 205 -15.23 -18.39 10.17
N LYS A 206 -14.60 -17.23 10.02
CA LYS A 206 -13.33 -16.83 10.63
C LYS A 206 -13.48 -15.47 11.33
N HIS A 207 -13.02 -15.39 12.58
CA HIS A 207 -13.02 -14.14 13.35
C HIS A 207 -11.65 -13.47 13.42
N ASP A 208 -10.58 -14.23 13.19
CA ASP A 208 -9.22 -13.75 13.01
C ASP A 208 -8.82 -13.97 11.55
N TYR A 209 -8.39 -12.90 10.90
CA TYR A 209 -8.03 -12.89 9.49
C TYR A 209 -7.02 -11.77 9.21
N GLU A 210 -6.41 -11.80 8.03
CA GLU A 210 -5.61 -10.69 7.52
C GLU A 210 -6.34 -10.06 6.33
N LEU A 211 -6.30 -8.73 6.26
CA LEU A 211 -6.80 -7.95 5.13
C LEU A 211 -5.67 -7.68 4.15
N LEU A 212 -5.96 -7.80 2.85
CA LEU A 212 -5.03 -7.38 1.83
C LEU A 212 -5.12 -5.86 1.65
N ALA A 213 -4.19 -5.11 2.23
CA ALA A 213 -4.03 -3.68 1.98
C ALA A 213 -3.02 -3.45 0.87
N GLY A 214 -3.28 -2.55 -0.06
CA GLY A 214 -2.40 -2.34 -1.21
C GLY A 214 -3.17 -1.86 -2.45
N TYR A 215 -2.41 -1.38 -3.44
CA TYR A 215 -2.89 -0.87 -4.71
C TYR A 215 -1.93 -1.35 -5.78
N GLY A 216 -2.21 -0.98 -7.03
CA GLY A 216 -1.61 -1.62 -8.18
C GLY A 216 -2.20 -3.01 -8.40
N TYR A 217 -3.39 -3.29 -7.86
CA TYR A 217 -4.09 -4.52 -8.18
C TYR A 217 -5.13 -4.32 -9.27
N GLY A 218 -5.26 -5.34 -10.11
CA GLY A 218 -6.32 -5.46 -11.10
C GLY A 218 -6.98 -6.82 -11.00
N TRP A 219 -8.12 -6.95 -11.67
CA TRP A 219 -8.81 -8.20 -11.88
C TRP A 219 -8.79 -8.52 -13.37
N VAL A 220 -8.38 -9.73 -13.72
CA VAL A 220 -8.29 -10.18 -15.12
C VAL A 220 -8.99 -11.51 -15.29
N HIS A 221 -9.73 -11.68 -16.39
CA HIS A 221 -10.46 -12.92 -16.63
C HIS A 221 -9.54 -14.12 -16.86
N ASP A 222 -9.87 -15.24 -16.22
CA ASP A 222 -9.25 -16.52 -16.47
C ASP A 222 -10.22 -17.67 -16.13
N SER A 223 -9.79 -18.92 -16.26
CA SER A 223 -10.64 -20.08 -16.05
C SER A 223 -9.87 -21.36 -15.76
N HIS A 224 -10.56 -22.40 -15.31
CA HIS A 224 -10.06 -23.78 -15.23
C HIS A 224 -8.74 -23.96 -14.42
N GLY A 225 -8.56 -23.18 -13.35
CA GLY A 225 -7.37 -23.20 -12.49
C GLY A 225 -6.18 -22.42 -13.02
N ASN A 226 -6.30 -21.77 -14.19
CA ASN A 226 -5.26 -20.92 -14.72
C ASN A 226 -5.16 -19.61 -13.91
N VAL A 227 -3.93 -19.10 -13.85
CA VAL A 227 -3.60 -17.78 -13.29
C VAL A 227 -2.49 -17.14 -14.15
N PRO A 228 -2.52 -15.82 -14.36
CA PRO A 228 -1.41 -15.09 -14.98
C PRO A 228 -0.14 -15.09 -14.12
N SER A 229 1.02 -14.81 -14.74
CA SER A 229 2.32 -14.80 -14.04
C SER A 229 2.44 -13.75 -12.93
N ASN A 230 1.62 -12.70 -12.96
CA ASN A 230 1.55 -11.64 -11.97
C ASN A 230 0.37 -11.81 -10.98
N ALA A 231 -0.22 -13.01 -10.89
CA ALA A 231 -1.29 -13.30 -9.94
C ALA A 231 -0.82 -13.17 -8.47
N VAL A 232 -1.72 -12.70 -7.62
CA VAL A 232 -1.46 -12.55 -6.18
C VAL A 232 -1.55 -13.93 -5.50
N LEU A 233 -0.39 -14.46 -5.09
CA LEU A 233 -0.31 -15.62 -4.21
C LEU A 233 -0.82 -15.24 -2.82
N CYS A 234 -1.88 -15.90 -2.37
CA CYS A 234 -2.48 -15.62 -1.07
C CYS A 234 -1.89 -16.44 0.07
N GLY A 235 -1.75 -17.74 -0.19
CA GLY A 235 -1.36 -18.73 0.79
C GLY A 235 -1.10 -20.08 0.13
N ARG A 236 -1.06 -21.12 0.95
CA ARG A 236 -0.79 -22.48 0.51
C ARG A 236 -1.66 -23.46 1.28
N THR A 237 -1.96 -24.58 0.65
CA THR A 237 -2.43 -25.77 1.35
C THR A 237 -1.36 -26.33 2.28
N SER A 238 -1.76 -27.22 3.18
CA SER A 238 -0.89 -27.92 4.12
C SER A 238 0.18 -28.81 3.46
N ASP A 239 -0.06 -29.29 2.23
CA ASP A 239 0.93 -29.99 1.40
C ASP A 239 1.78 -29.05 0.51
N GLY A 240 1.51 -27.74 0.58
CA GLY A 240 2.33 -26.70 -0.03
C GLY A 240 1.87 -26.22 -1.40
N GLU A 241 0.72 -26.68 -1.92
CA GLU A 241 0.15 -26.19 -3.18
C GLU A 241 -0.18 -24.69 -3.06
N PRO A 242 0.26 -23.83 -4.00
CA PRO A 242 -0.06 -22.41 -3.98
C PRO A 242 -1.54 -22.13 -4.26
N LEU A 243 -2.12 -21.21 -3.48
CA LEU A 243 -3.49 -20.74 -3.65
C LEU A 243 -3.50 -19.27 -4.05
N PHE A 244 -4.26 -18.97 -5.10
CA PHE A 244 -4.40 -17.61 -5.64
C PHE A 244 -5.80 -17.06 -5.38
N ILE A 245 -5.93 -15.75 -5.52
CA ILE A 245 -7.19 -15.05 -5.24
C ILE A 245 -7.94 -14.91 -6.55
N GLY A 246 -9.14 -15.48 -6.59
CA GLY A 246 -10.08 -15.25 -7.67
C GLY A 246 -11.39 -14.68 -7.14
N ARG A 247 -12.23 -14.15 -8.02
CA ARG A 247 -13.61 -13.78 -7.70
C ARG A 247 -14.55 -14.15 -8.84
N ALA A 248 -15.82 -14.33 -8.51
CA ALA A 248 -16.85 -14.58 -9.51
C ALA A 248 -18.24 -14.13 -9.04
N HIS A 249 -19.12 -13.92 -10.02
CA HIS A 249 -20.54 -13.66 -9.76
C HIS A 249 -21.28 -14.95 -9.40
N HIS A 250 -22.02 -14.94 -8.31
CA HIS A 250 -22.86 -16.05 -7.87
C HIS A 250 -24.07 -15.55 -7.07
N HIS A 251 -25.29 -15.89 -7.51
CA HIS A 251 -26.56 -15.51 -6.85
C HIS A 251 -26.65 -14.03 -6.42
N GLY A 252 -26.24 -13.10 -7.28
CA GLY A 252 -26.30 -11.65 -7.01
C GLY A 252 -25.16 -11.11 -6.15
N SER A 253 -24.20 -11.96 -5.78
CA SER A 253 -22.97 -11.58 -5.10
C SER A 253 -21.78 -11.62 -6.07
N LEU A 254 -20.80 -10.73 -5.90
CA LEU A 254 -19.47 -10.82 -6.51
C LEU A 254 -18.49 -11.19 -5.39
N THR A 255 -18.10 -12.46 -5.31
CA THR A 255 -17.42 -13.01 -4.15
C THR A 255 -16.00 -13.48 -4.49
N PRO A 256 -14.98 -13.11 -3.70
CA PRO A 256 -13.64 -13.66 -3.79
C PRO A 256 -13.54 -15.03 -3.10
N GLY A 257 -12.58 -15.83 -3.55
CA GLY A 257 -12.30 -17.16 -3.02
C GLY A 257 -10.95 -17.69 -3.50
N LYS A 258 -10.75 -19.01 -3.35
CA LYS A 258 -9.47 -19.67 -3.65
C LYS A 258 -9.46 -20.27 -5.05
N ILE A 259 -8.51 -19.84 -5.88
CA ILE A 259 -8.17 -20.55 -7.11
C ILE A 259 -7.26 -21.70 -6.71
N HIS A 260 -7.69 -22.91 -7.03
CA HIS A 260 -6.97 -24.15 -6.75
C HIS A 260 -6.56 -24.78 -8.08
N GLN A 261 -5.30 -24.61 -8.45
CA GLN A 261 -4.84 -24.90 -9.81
C GLN A 261 -4.96 -26.39 -10.15
N SER A 262 -4.60 -27.28 -9.22
CA SER A 262 -4.73 -28.74 -9.41
C SER A 262 -6.18 -29.22 -9.48
N HIS A 263 -7.14 -28.46 -8.92
CA HIS A 263 -8.56 -28.77 -9.01
C HIS A 263 -9.22 -28.11 -10.23
N HIS A 264 -8.48 -27.30 -10.98
CA HIS A 264 -8.94 -26.61 -12.17
C HIS A 264 -10.15 -25.69 -11.93
N CYS A 265 -10.20 -24.96 -10.82
CA CYS A 265 -11.32 -24.05 -10.53
C CYS A 265 -11.01 -22.96 -9.49
N LEU A 266 -11.94 -22.02 -9.39
CA LEU A 266 -12.16 -21.16 -8.23
C LEU A 266 -13.18 -21.82 -7.31
N TYR A 267 -12.94 -21.79 -6.00
CA TYR A 267 -13.95 -22.05 -4.98
C TYR A 267 -14.29 -20.77 -4.24
N ILE A 268 -15.59 -20.47 -4.09
CA ILE A 268 -16.08 -19.34 -3.29
C ILE A 268 -16.91 -19.80 -2.10
N PRO A 269 -16.85 -19.11 -0.95
CA PRO A 269 -17.73 -19.37 0.18
C PRO A 269 -19.08 -18.64 -0.01
N PHE A 270 -20.18 -19.39 -0.08
CA PHE A 270 -21.51 -18.80 -0.24
C PHE A 270 -22.62 -19.68 0.34
N GLY A 271 -23.45 -19.10 1.21
CA GLY A 271 -24.69 -19.73 1.68
C GLY A 271 -24.47 -21.00 2.50
N GLY A 272 -23.34 -21.12 3.20
CA GLY A 272 -22.95 -22.33 3.93
C GLY A 272 -22.10 -23.33 3.13
N GLU A 273 -21.97 -23.14 1.81
CA GLU A 273 -21.32 -24.10 0.92
C GLU A 273 -20.02 -23.55 0.31
N GLU A 274 -19.13 -24.48 -0.08
CA GLU A 274 -18.00 -24.22 -0.96
C GLU A 274 -18.44 -24.42 -2.42
N VAL A 275 -18.66 -23.31 -3.12
CA VAL A 275 -19.18 -23.34 -4.49
C VAL A 275 -18.03 -23.37 -5.49
N ARG A 276 -18.02 -24.39 -6.36
CA ARG A 276 -17.08 -24.53 -7.47
C ARG A 276 -17.49 -23.64 -8.66
N ILE A 277 -16.53 -22.89 -9.21
CA ILE A 277 -16.69 -22.02 -10.37
C ILE A 277 -15.51 -22.21 -11.34
N ASP A 278 -15.80 -22.47 -12.62
CA ASP A 278 -14.76 -22.71 -13.62
C ASP A 278 -14.32 -21.44 -14.37
N HIS A 279 -15.11 -20.36 -14.36
CA HIS A 279 -14.81 -19.09 -15.04
C HIS A 279 -14.85 -17.93 -14.04
N TYR A 280 -13.77 -17.16 -13.95
CA TYR A 280 -13.59 -16.20 -12.87
C TYR A 280 -12.67 -15.05 -13.29
N GLU A 281 -12.48 -14.10 -12.39
CA GLU A 281 -11.39 -13.12 -12.48
C GLU A 281 -10.30 -13.46 -11.47
N VAL A 282 -9.04 -13.23 -11.83
CA VAL A 282 -7.85 -13.42 -10.98
C VAL A 282 -7.35 -12.07 -10.50
N LEU A 283 -7.04 -11.97 -9.21
CA LEU A 283 -6.37 -10.78 -8.68
C LEU A 283 -4.90 -10.79 -9.12
N VAL A 284 -4.45 -9.72 -9.75
CA VAL A 284 -3.08 -9.56 -10.28
C VAL A 284 -2.43 -8.27 -9.78
N LYS A 285 -1.09 -8.25 -9.72
CA LYS A 285 -0.29 -7.04 -9.51
C LYS A 285 0.07 -6.40 -10.85
N GLY A 286 -0.14 -5.10 -10.97
CA GLY A 286 0.25 -4.27 -12.11
C GLY A 286 1.73 -3.92 -12.12
#